data_AF-A0A378XJ88-F1
#
_entry.id   AF-A0A378XJ88-F1
#
_cell.length_a   1.000
_cell.length_b   1.000
_cell.length_c   1.000
_cell.angle_alpha   90.00
_cell.angle_beta   90.00
_cell.angle_gamma   90.00
#
_symmetry.space_group_name_H-M   'P 1'
#
loop_
_entity.id
_entity.type
_entity.pdbx_description
1 polymer ?
#
loop_
_entity_poly.entity_id
_entity_poly.type
_entity_poly.pdbx_seq_one_letter_code
_entity_poly.pdbx_strand_id
1 'polypeptide(L)'
;MFPDSSIWLVIGIAWVTALLPFFTEKSFVFVPWRQEGESVKTPYWLLVCRALVHWFLIIYAATVLAGPHSQTVKLAAIVASLVLFALPIFVLAKQVRVKSFAVRLFELLGFFFFSGGIGFAIEHFYANSHPQDWQFYAIALCLYIVLAYPGFVIRHLFKNRHNRRLIAQTQIDSD
;
A
#
# COMPACT_ATOMS: atom_id res chain seq x y z
N MET A 1 -20.72 20.96 8.83
CA MET A 1 -20.91 20.79 7.37
C MET A 1 -19.54 20.45 6.80
N PHE A 2 -19.39 19.28 6.18
CA PHE A 2 -18.12 18.91 5.54
C PHE A 2 -17.80 19.96 4.48
N PRO A 3 -16.58 20.53 4.46
CA PRO A 3 -16.13 21.29 3.30
C PRO A 3 -16.15 20.37 2.08
N ASP A 4 -16.72 20.83 0.96
CA ASP A 4 -16.73 20.05 -0.29
C ASP A 4 -15.31 19.61 -0.70
N SER A 5 -14.28 20.36 -0.27
CA SER A 5 -12.87 20.07 -0.50
C SER A 5 -12.33 18.84 0.25
N SER A 6 -12.91 18.44 1.38
CA SER A 6 -12.42 17.30 2.18
C SER A 6 -12.60 15.97 1.46
N ILE A 7 -13.68 15.81 0.69
CA ILE A 7 -13.95 14.59 -0.07
C ILE A 7 -12.91 14.41 -1.17
N TRP A 8 -12.64 15.47 -1.93
CA TRP A 8 -11.62 15.46 -2.98
C TRP A 8 -10.22 15.20 -2.44
N LEU A 9 -9.92 15.69 -1.22
CA LEU A 9 -8.66 15.41 -0.55
C LEU A 9 -8.51 13.90 -0.26
N VAL A 10 -9.52 13.26 0.33
CA VAL A 10 -9.49 11.82 0.61
C VAL A 10 -9.37 11.01 -0.68
N ILE A 11 -10.13 11.36 -1.71
CA ILE A 11 -10.06 10.70 -3.03
C ILE A 11 -8.66 10.87 -3.64
N GLY A 12 -8.08 12.07 -3.57
CA GLY A 12 -6.73 12.34 -4.06
C GLY A 12 -5.67 11.52 -3.34
N ILE A 13 -5.73 11.45 -2.00
CA ILE A 13 -4.85 10.59 -1.19
C ILE A 13 -5.03 9.12 -1.58
N ALA A 14 -6.29 8.65 -1.67
CA ALA A 14 -6.59 7.27 -2.02
C ALA A 14 -6.03 6.90 -3.40
N TRP A 15 -6.18 7.77 -4.39
CA TRP A 15 -5.66 7.55 -5.73
C TRP A 15 -4.12 7.51 -5.74
N VAL A 16 -3.45 8.48 -5.11
CA VAL A 16 -1.98 8.52 -5.04
C VAL A 16 -1.43 7.29 -4.32
N THR A 17 -2.02 6.91 -3.19
CA THR A 17 -1.61 5.74 -2.41
C THR A 17 -1.90 4.41 -3.11
N ALA A 18 -2.97 4.33 -3.92
CA ALA A 18 -3.27 3.17 -4.74
C ALA A 18 -2.27 2.97 -5.89
N LEU A 19 -1.69 4.04 -6.42
CA LEU A 19 -0.72 3.98 -7.52
C LEU A 19 0.71 3.68 -7.04
N LEU A 20 1.05 4.12 -5.84
CA LEU A 20 2.39 4.04 -5.25
C LEU A 20 3.05 2.64 -5.34
N PRO A 21 2.35 1.52 -5.05
CA PRO A 21 2.90 0.17 -5.17
C PRO A 21 3.34 -0.21 -6.60
N PHE A 22 2.68 0.36 -7.60
CA PHE A 22 2.91 0.03 -9.01
C PHE A 22 3.99 0.89 -9.66
N PHE A 23 4.24 2.11 -9.19
CA PHE A 23 5.31 2.95 -9.75
C PHE A 23 6.68 2.68 -9.12
N THR A 24 6.72 2.06 -7.94
CA THR A 24 7.96 1.86 -7.19
C THR A 24 8.45 0.40 -7.23
N GLU A 25 9.77 0.23 -7.27
CA GLU A 25 10.42 -1.09 -7.16
C GLU A 25 10.71 -1.45 -5.68
N LYS A 26 10.56 -0.51 -4.74
CA LYS A 26 10.91 -0.67 -3.32
C LYS A 26 9.76 -1.25 -2.49
N SER A 27 10.02 -2.28 -1.68
CA SER A 27 8.98 -2.88 -0.83
C SER A 27 8.54 -1.91 0.27
N PHE A 28 7.24 -1.64 0.41
CA PHE A 28 6.68 -0.79 1.48
C PHE A 28 6.13 -1.58 2.66
N VAL A 29 5.97 -2.89 2.50
CA VAL A 29 5.38 -3.78 3.51
C VAL A 29 6.23 -5.03 3.64
N PHE A 30 6.35 -5.56 4.86
CA PHE A 30 6.92 -6.89 5.11
C PHE A 30 5.90 -8.00 4.78
N VAL A 31 6.33 -8.97 3.99
CA VAL A 31 5.52 -10.13 3.59
C VAL A 31 6.02 -11.41 4.30
N PRO A 32 5.14 -12.40 4.55
CA PRO A 32 5.50 -13.62 5.27
C PRO A 32 6.31 -14.63 4.45
N TRP A 33 6.47 -14.43 3.13
CA TRP A 33 7.34 -15.27 2.29
C TRP A 33 8.65 -14.56 1.95
N ARG A 34 9.69 -15.36 1.69
CA ARG A 34 11.00 -14.85 1.31
C ARG A 34 10.94 -14.20 -0.08
N GLN A 35 11.48 -12.99 -0.21
CA GLN A 35 11.57 -12.30 -1.49
C GLN A 35 12.86 -12.67 -2.26
N GLU A 36 12.83 -12.57 -3.59
CA GLU A 36 14.00 -12.83 -4.44
C GLU A 36 15.13 -11.86 -4.12
N GLY A 37 16.25 -12.39 -3.60
CA GLY A 37 17.44 -11.64 -3.19
C GLY A 37 17.59 -11.44 -1.67
N GLU A 38 16.65 -11.90 -0.86
CA GLU A 38 16.79 -11.95 0.59
C GLU A 38 17.73 -13.10 1.01
N SER A 39 18.62 -12.84 1.98
CA SER A 39 19.65 -13.80 2.41
C SER A 39 19.04 -15.10 2.93
N VAL A 40 19.57 -16.25 2.50
CA VAL A 40 19.10 -17.57 2.91
C VAL A 40 19.27 -17.81 4.42
N LYS A 41 20.13 -17.04 5.09
CA LYS A 41 20.47 -17.19 6.51
C LYS A 41 19.35 -16.79 7.48
N THR A 42 18.36 -16.00 7.05
CA THR A 42 17.25 -15.60 7.95
C THR A 42 16.27 -16.76 8.13
N PRO A 43 16.02 -17.25 9.35
CA PRO A 43 15.06 -18.34 9.56
C PRO A 43 13.64 -17.91 9.18
N TYR A 44 12.86 -18.83 8.60
CA TYR A 44 11.51 -18.55 8.08
C TYR A 44 10.56 -18.00 9.15
N TRP A 45 10.65 -18.50 10.39
CA TRP A 45 9.86 -18.01 11.52
C TRP A 45 10.05 -16.51 11.79
N LEU A 46 11.27 -15.99 11.71
CA LEU A 46 11.52 -14.56 11.93
C LEU A 46 10.91 -13.68 10.82
N LEU A 47 10.86 -14.17 9.58
CA LEU A 47 10.20 -13.47 8.47
C LEU A 47 8.70 -13.36 8.74
N VAL A 48 8.07 -14.47 9.13
CA VAL A 48 6.64 -14.52 9.44
C VAL A 48 6.33 -13.65 10.66
N CYS A 49 7.08 -13.77 11.76
CA CYS A 49 6.89 -12.91 12.94
C CYS A 49 7.04 -11.43 12.61
N ARG A 50 8.10 -11.03 11.89
CA ARG A 50 8.29 -9.64 11.45
C ARG A 50 7.13 -9.14 10.60
N ALA A 51 6.66 -9.95 9.65
CA ALA A 51 5.53 -9.61 8.81
C ALA A 51 4.23 -9.46 9.63
N LEU A 52 3.93 -10.42 10.50
CA LEU A 52 2.74 -10.39 11.35
C LEU A 52 2.74 -9.19 12.29
N VAL A 53 3.86 -8.91 12.96
CA VAL A 53 4.00 -7.73 13.82
C VAL A 53 3.78 -6.45 13.01
N HIS A 54 4.36 -6.36 11.82
CA HIS A 54 4.21 -5.19 10.98
C HIS A 54 2.77 -4.97 10.49
N TRP A 55 2.10 -6.02 10.04
CA TRP A 55 0.68 -5.98 9.65
C TRP A 55 -0.23 -5.63 10.81
N PHE A 56 0.03 -6.21 11.99
CA PHE A 56 -0.69 -5.88 13.21
C PHE A 56 -0.52 -4.40 13.57
N LEU A 57 0.69 -3.85 13.47
CA LEU A 57 0.97 -2.43 13.73
C LEU A 57 0.27 -1.50 12.72
N ILE A 58 0.21 -1.87 11.43
CA ILE A 58 -0.51 -1.09 10.42
C ILE A 58 -2.01 -1.06 10.74
N ILE A 59 -2.61 -2.21 11.03
CA ILE A 59 -4.02 -2.31 11.38
C ILE A 59 -4.30 -1.54 12.67
N TYR A 60 -3.46 -1.70 13.69
CA TYR A 60 -3.57 -0.96 14.94
C TYR A 60 -3.53 0.56 14.70
N ALA A 61 -2.56 1.06 13.94
CA ALA A 61 -2.46 2.47 13.61
C ALA A 61 -3.71 2.97 12.85
N ALA A 62 -4.25 2.19 11.92
CA ALA A 62 -5.50 2.52 11.23
C ALA A 62 -6.71 2.57 12.18
N THR A 63 -6.81 1.63 13.13
CA THR A 63 -7.88 1.65 14.15
C THR A 63 -7.76 2.84 15.10
N VAL A 64 -6.53 3.26 15.46
CA VAL A 64 -6.29 4.46 16.26
C VAL A 64 -6.70 5.72 15.48
N LEU A 65 -6.48 5.76 14.16
CA LEU A 65 -6.95 6.86 13.32
C LEU A 65 -8.48 6.92 13.24
N ALA A 66 -9.14 5.76 13.16
CA ALA A 66 -10.59 5.64 13.10
C ALA A 66 -11.29 5.84 14.46
N GLY A 67 -10.59 5.63 15.58
CA GLY A 67 -11.16 5.72 16.92
C GLY A 67 -11.40 7.16 17.42
N PRO A 68 -12.14 7.29 18.54
CA PRO A 68 -12.43 8.58 19.19
C PRO A 68 -11.23 9.06 20.04
N HIS A 69 -10.06 9.17 19.43
CA HIS A 69 -8.83 9.63 20.07
C HIS A 69 -8.61 11.13 19.86
N SER A 70 -7.79 11.75 20.71
CA SER A 70 -7.40 13.15 20.58
C SER A 70 -6.65 13.42 19.26
N GLN A 71 -6.70 14.66 18.80
CA GLN A 71 -6.05 15.09 17.55
C GLN A 71 -4.55 14.81 17.55
N THR A 72 -3.88 14.97 18.69
CA THR A 72 -2.44 14.71 18.84
C THR A 72 -2.11 13.23 18.62
N VAL A 73 -2.93 12.33 19.17
CA VAL A 73 -2.76 10.88 18.98
C VAL A 73 -2.98 10.49 17.52
N LYS A 74 -3.96 11.09 16.85
CA LYS A 74 -4.20 10.85 15.42
C LYS A 74 -3.02 11.33 14.56
N LEU A 75 -2.50 12.54 14.81
CA LEU A 75 -1.31 13.03 14.11
C LEU A 75 -0.10 12.12 14.36
N ALA A 76 0.12 11.69 15.60
CA ALA A 76 1.17 10.73 15.94
C ALA A 76 0.97 9.40 15.21
N ALA A 77 -0.26 8.91 15.07
CA ALA A 77 -0.56 7.69 14.33
C ALA A 77 -0.33 7.82 12.81
N ILE A 78 -0.57 9.00 12.21
CA ILE A 78 -0.21 9.27 10.80
C ILE A 78 1.31 9.20 10.65
N VAL A 79 2.06 9.88 11.52
CA VAL A 79 3.54 9.85 11.49
C VAL A 79 4.07 8.43 11.70
N ALA A 80 3.51 7.71 12.67
CA ALA A 80 3.87 6.31 12.92
C ALA A 80 3.60 5.42 11.71
N SER A 81 2.48 5.62 11.01
CA SER A 81 2.15 4.88 9.79
C SER A 81 3.15 5.16 8.66
N LEU A 82 3.54 6.42 8.45
CA LEU A 82 4.58 6.79 7.48
C LEU A 82 5.92 6.14 7.81
N VAL A 83 6.31 6.13 9.08
CA VAL A 83 7.52 5.44 9.56
C VAL A 83 7.41 3.94 9.31
N LEU A 84 6.27 3.32 9.63
CA LEU A 84 6.03 1.90 9.40
C LEU A 84 6.22 1.55 7.91
N PHE A 85 5.63 2.29 6.98
CA PHE A 85 5.83 2.05 5.54
C PHE A 85 7.25 2.35 5.04
N ALA A 86 7.99 3.23 5.74
CA ALA A 86 9.39 3.51 5.42
C ALA A 86 10.35 2.41 5.91
N LEU A 87 10.04 1.69 7.00
CA LEU A 87 10.94 0.67 7.55
C LEU A 87 11.31 -0.43 6.54
N PRO A 88 10.36 -1.04 5.79
CA PRO A 88 10.69 -2.05 4.77
C PRO A 88 11.59 -1.49 3.68
N ILE A 89 11.46 -0.22 3.33
CA ILE A 89 12.35 0.41 2.35
C ILE A 89 13.79 0.38 2.85
N PHE A 90 14.06 0.79 4.08
CA PHE A 90 15.44 0.82 4.60
C PHE A 90 16.01 -0.58 4.83
N VAL A 91 15.19 -1.52 5.30
CA VAL A 91 15.63 -2.89 5.62
C VAL A 91 15.82 -3.75 4.36
N LEU A 92 14.96 -3.61 3.35
CA LEU A 92 14.94 -4.44 2.13
C LEU A 92 15.50 -3.73 0.89
N ALA A 93 15.88 -2.44 0.97
CA ALA A 93 16.30 -1.61 -0.18
C ALA A 93 17.37 -2.25 -1.08
N LYS A 94 18.27 -3.05 -0.51
CA LYS A 94 19.41 -3.63 -1.23
C LYS A 94 19.09 -4.99 -1.88
N GLN A 95 17.97 -5.62 -1.52
CA GLN A 95 17.78 -7.06 -1.76
C GLN A 95 16.75 -7.38 -2.85
N VAL A 96 15.74 -6.53 -3.07
CA VAL A 96 14.62 -6.87 -3.98
C VAL A 96 14.88 -6.36 -5.40
N ARG A 97 15.32 -7.24 -6.32
CA ARG A 97 15.45 -6.88 -7.74
C ARG A 97 14.14 -6.97 -8.51
N VAL A 98 13.26 -7.90 -8.14
CA VAL A 98 12.00 -8.16 -8.84
C VAL A 98 10.88 -8.33 -7.83
N LYS A 99 9.92 -7.39 -7.84
CA LYS A 99 8.71 -7.49 -7.04
C LYS A 99 7.71 -8.45 -7.67
N SER A 100 7.32 -9.48 -6.92
CA SER A 100 6.19 -10.33 -7.30
C SER A 100 4.86 -9.57 -7.24
N PHE A 101 3.89 -10.05 -8.01
CA PHE A 101 2.54 -9.49 -8.01
C PHE A 101 1.88 -9.56 -6.63
N ALA A 102 2.07 -10.68 -5.91
CA ALA A 102 1.53 -10.85 -4.56
C ALA A 102 2.03 -9.76 -3.60
N VAL A 103 3.32 -9.40 -3.64
CA VAL A 103 3.85 -8.32 -2.78
C VAL A 103 3.13 -7.00 -3.05
N ARG A 104 2.86 -6.65 -4.31
CA ARG A 104 2.14 -5.42 -4.66
C ARG A 104 0.70 -5.43 -4.14
N LEU A 105 0.03 -6.59 -4.14
CA LEU A 105 -1.32 -6.71 -3.58
C LEU A 105 -1.34 -6.49 -2.07
N PHE A 106 -0.35 -7.03 -1.36
CA PHE A 106 -0.19 -6.80 0.07
C PHE A 106 0.19 -5.34 0.37
N GLU A 107 1.02 -4.69 -0.44
CA GLU A 107 1.27 -3.25 -0.32
C GLU A 107 0.00 -2.42 -0.54
N LEU A 108 -0.80 -2.78 -1.55
CA LEU A 108 -2.07 -2.14 -1.85
C LEU A 108 -3.05 -2.25 -0.69
N LEU A 109 -3.16 -3.43 -0.07
CA LEU A 109 -3.96 -3.62 1.13
C LEU A 109 -3.44 -2.79 2.32
N GLY A 110 -2.12 -2.70 2.51
CA GLY A 110 -1.53 -1.84 3.54
C GLY A 110 -1.90 -0.38 3.35
N PHE A 111 -1.76 0.14 2.13
CA PHE A 111 -2.15 1.51 1.81
C PHE A 111 -3.67 1.75 1.87
N PHE A 112 -4.50 0.72 1.61
CA PHE A 112 -5.95 0.81 1.83
C PHE A 112 -6.27 1.10 3.29
N PHE A 113 -5.68 0.36 4.24
CA PHE A 113 -5.87 0.63 5.68
C PHE A 113 -5.40 2.04 6.07
N PHE A 114 -4.28 2.49 5.49
CA PHE A 114 -3.77 3.84 5.73
C PHE A 114 -4.70 4.94 5.19
N SER A 115 -5.14 4.83 3.93
CA SER A 115 -6.07 5.78 3.32
C SER A 115 -7.43 5.78 4.02
N GLY A 116 -7.94 4.60 4.39
CA GLY A 116 -9.17 4.47 5.16
C GLY A 116 -9.06 5.12 6.54
N GLY A 117 -7.95 4.88 7.24
CA GLY A 117 -7.65 5.53 8.53
C GLY A 117 -7.63 7.05 8.42
N ILE A 118 -7.00 7.62 7.39
CA ILE A 118 -7.02 9.07 7.13
C ILE A 118 -8.45 9.57 6.87
N GLY A 119 -9.24 8.84 6.07
CA GLY A 119 -10.64 9.17 5.82
C GLY A 119 -11.45 9.29 7.11
N PHE A 120 -11.38 8.27 7.98
CA PHE A 120 -12.07 8.29 9.27
C PHE A 120 -11.52 9.35 10.23
N ALA A 121 -10.22 9.63 10.21
CA ALA A 121 -9.62 10.69 11.03
C ALA A 121 -10.17 12.07 10.65
N ILE A 122 -10.35 12.33 9.35
CA ILE A 122 -10.97 13.55 8.82
C ILE A 122 -12.47 13.57 9.16
N GLU A 123 -13.18 12.46 9.00
CA GLU A 123 -14.60 12.36 9.33
C GLU A 123 -14.87 12.77 10.78
N HIS A 124 -14.10 12.22 11.71
CA HIS A 124 -14.21 12.52 13.14
C HIS A 124 -13.85 13.97 13.50
N PHE A 125 -13.13 14.68 12.63
CA PHE A 125 -12.82 16.10 12.84
C PHE A 125 -14.01 17.00 12.50
N TYR A 126 -14.81 16.64 11.50
CA TYR A 126 -15.89 17.49 10.97
C TYR A 126 -17.30 17.02 11.36
N ALA A 127 -17.47 15.75 11.73
CA ALA A 127 -18.76 15.16 12.07
C ALA A 127 -18.65 14.09 13.17
N ASN A 128 -19.80 13.73 13.75
CA ASN A 128 -19.90 12.55 14.59
C ASN A 128 -19.82 11.30 13.71
N SER A 129 -18.95 10.36 14.08
CA SER A 129 -18.81 9.09 13.37
C SER A 129 -20.11 8.30 13.46
N HIS A 130 -20.71 7.98 12.32
CA HIS A 130 -21.83 7.06 12.25
C HIS A 130 -21.33 5.61 12.13
N PRO A 131 -21.96 4.64 12.82
CA PRO A 131 -21.63 3.24 12.63
C PRO A 131 -21.94 2.86 11.17
N GLN A 132 -20.93 2.36 10.46
CA GLN A 132 -21.05 1.88 9.09
C GLN A 132 -21.07 0.36 9.07
N ASP A 133 -21.91 -0.21 8.22
CA ASP A 133 -21.98 -1.66 8.05
C ASP A 133 -20.79 -2.21 7.24
N TRP A 134 -20.59 -3.52 7.30
CA TRP A 134 -19.49 -4.21 6.60
C TRP A 134 -19.49 -3.95 5.08
N GLN A 135 -20.66 -3.71 4.47
CA GLN A 135 -20.82 -3.45 3.04
C GLN A 135 -20.10 -2.17 2.63
N PHE A 136 -20.06 -1.15 3.50
CA PHE A 136 -19.33 0.09 3.21
C PHE A 136 -17.85 -0.19 2.97
N TYR A 137 -17.24 -0.99 3.84
CA TYR A 137 -15.82 -1.35 3.73
C TYR A 137 -15.55 -2.21 2.49
N ALA A 138 -16.48 -3.11 2.14
CA ALA A 138 -16.36 -3.92 0.92
C ALA A 138 -16.39 -3.05 -0.35
N ILE A 139 -17.35 -2.12 -0.44
CA ILE A 139 -17.45 -1.19 -1.57
C ILE A 139 -16.22 -0.28 -1.64
N ALA A 140 -15.76 0.26 -0.50
CA ALA A 140 -14.56 1.09 -0.42
C ALA A 140 -13.32 0.34 -0.93
N LEU A 141 -13.16 -0.93 -0.55
CA LEU A 141 -12.07 -1.78 -1.02
C LEU A 141 -12.14 -2.01 -2.54
N CYS A 142 -13.33 -2.31 -3.07
CA CYS A 142 -13.53 -2.47 -4.51
C CYS A 142 -13.19 -1.19 -5.28
N LEU A 143 -13.66 -0.03 -4.81
CA LEU A 143 -13.34 1.26 -5.42
C LEU A 143 -11.84 1.55 -5.37
N TYR A 144 -11.17 1.24 -4.25
CA TYR A 144 -9.74 1.43 -4.10
C TYR A 144 -8.93 0.57 -5.07
N ILE A 145 -9.34 -0.69 -5.28
CA ILE A 145 -8.73 -1.59 -6.28
C ILE A 145 -8.90 -1.01 -7.70
N VAL A 146 -10.08 -0.47 -8.02
CA VAL A 146 -10.33 0.18 -9.33
C VAL A 146 -9.43 1.40 -9.52
N LEU A 147 -9.22 2.23 -8.48
CA LEU A 147 -8.28 3.36 -8.54
C LEU A 147 -6.83 2.92 -8.81
N ALA A 148 -6.44 1.74 -8.37
CA ALA A 148 -5.12 1.16 -8.59
C ALA A 148 -4.91 0.59 -10.01
N TYR A 149 -6.00 0.30 -10.73
CA TYR A 149 -5.98 -0.31 -12.05
C TYR A 149 -5.05 0.37 -13.07
N PRO A 150 -5.02 1.71 -13.25
CA PRO A 150 -4.09 2.34 -14.19
C PRO A 150 -2.63 2.05 -13.88
N GLY A 151 -2.24 1.99 -12.61
CA GLY A 151 -0.89 1.58 -12.21
C GLY A 151 -0.59 0.13 -12.58
N PHE A 152 -1.56 -0.76 -12.38
CA PHE A 152 -1.45 -2.16 -12.78
C PHE A 152 -1.24 -2.31 -14.30
N VAL A 153 -2.06 -1.65 -15.12
CA VAL A 153 -2.02 -1.73 -16.58
C VAL A 153 -0.68 -1.22 -17.12
N ILE A 154 -0.23 -0.04 -16.68
CA ILE A 154 1.01 0.57 -17.18
C ILE A 154 2.20 -0.37 -16.96
N ARG A 155 2.30 -0.95 -15.77
CA ARG A 155 3.44 -1.78 -15.43
C ARG A 155 3.37 -3.19 -16.00
N HIS A 156 2.21 -3.84 -15.99
CA HIS A 156 2.13 -5.25 -16.37
C HIS A 156 1.81 -5.46 -17.85
N LEU A 157 1.00 -4.58 -18.45
CA LEU A 157 0.60 -4.72 -19.86
C LEU A 157 1.53 -3.94 -20.79
N PHE A 158 1.87 -2.68 -20.50
CA PHE A 158 2.71 -1.89 -21.42
C PHE A 158 4.20 -2.22 -21.30
N LYS A 159 4.76 -2.24 -20.09
CA LYS A 159 6.21 -2.46 -19.88
C LYS A 159 6.68 -3.86 -20.33
N ASN A 160 5.87 -4.90 -20.11
CA ASN A 160 6.20 -6.25 -20.54
C ASN A 160 6.12 -6.44 -22.08
N ARG A 161 5.20 -5.75 -22.76
CA ARG A 161 5.06 -5.83 -24.22
C ARG A 161 6.22 -5.13 -24.93
N HIS A 162 6.67 -4.00 -24.40
CA HIS A 162 7.79 -3.25 -24.96
C HIS A 162 9.08 -4.08 -24.93
N ASN A 163 9.39 -4.71 -23.80
CA ASN A 163 10.57 -5.57 -23.67
C ASN A 163 10.54 -6.78 -24.62
N ARG A 164 9.38 -7.40 -24.84
CA ARG A 164 9.26 -8.51 -25.80
C ARG A 164 9.50 -8.06 -27.25
N ARG A 165 9.05 -6.86 -27.63
CA ARG A 165 9.25 -6.32 -28.99
C ARG A 165 10.72 -6.03 -29.27
N LEU A 166 11.44 -5.46 -28.30
CA LEU A 166 12.87 -5.18 -28.45
C LEU A 166 13.69 -6.46 -28.66
N ILE A 167 13.41 -7.51 -27.89
CA ILE A 167 14.08 -8.82 -28.04
C ILE A 167 13.82 -9.41 -29.43
N ALA A 168 12.57 -9.34 -29.92
CA ALA A 168 12.22 -9.84 -31.24
C ALA A 168 12.94 -9.08 -32.37
N GLN A 169 13.13 -7.77 -32.23
CA GLN A 169 13.89 -6.97 -33.21
C GLN A 169 15.38 -7.32 -33.19
N THR A 170 15.99 -7.47 -32.02
CA THR A 170 17.42 -7.82 -31.91
C THR A 170 17.76 -9.20 -32.46
N GLN A 171 16.81 -10.14 -32.51
CA GLN A 171 17.03 -11.44 -33.15
C GLN A 171 16.94 -11.38 -34.67
N ILE A 172 16.15 -10.46 -35.23
CA ILE A 172 16.03 -10.27 -36.67
C ILE A 172 17.26 -9.56 -37.25
N ASP A 173 17.85 -8.62 -36.50
CA ASP A 173 19.05 -7.89 -36.93
C ASP A 173 20.35 -8.72 -36.84
N SER A 174 20.30 -9.89 -36.22
CA SER A 174 21.46 -10.79 -36.04
C SER A 174 21.55 -11.95 -37.05
N ASP A 175 20.53 -12.11 -37.91
CA ASP A 175 20.47 -13.09 -39.00
C ASP A 175 20.78 -12.42 -40.36
#